data_AF-A0A2G9LNR5-F1
#
_entry.id   AF-A0A2G9LNR5-F1
#
_cell.length_a   1.000
_cell.length_b   1.000
_cell.length_c   1.000
_cell.angle_alpha   90.00
_cell.angle_beta   90.00
_cell.angle_gamma   90.00
#
_symmetry.space_group_name_H-M   'P 1'
#
loop_
_entity.id
_entity.type
_entity.pdbx_description
1 polymer ?
#
loop_
_entity_poly.entity_id
_entity_poly.type
_entity_poly.pdbx_seq_one_letter_code
_entity_poly.pdbx_strand_id
1 'polypeptide(L)' 'MLLNCSFLNKNFEIVEEGNIEIDENCGKILECDEGYVSNGKNFKGFLVIPSLINAHTHIGDSYAKDAV' A
#
# COMPACT_ATOMS: atom_id res chain seq x y z
N MET A 1 3.66 12.81 -4.03
CA MET A 1 2.41 12.62 -3.28
C MET A 1 2.70 12.25 -1.83
N LEU A 2 2.08 12.93 -0.87
CA LEU A 2 2.14 12.59 0.56
C LEU A 2 0.81 12.02 1.04
N LEU A 3 0.85 10.92 1.78
CA LEU A 3 -0.32 10.23 2.31
C LEU A 3 -0.21 10.11 3.84
N ASN A 4 -1.17 10.63 4.58
CA ASN A 4 -1.31 10.41 6.03
C ASN A 4 -2.17 9.17 6.26
N CYS A 5 -1.60 8.10 6.80
CA CYS A 5 -2.27 6.81 6.98
C CYS A 5 -1.63 5.98 8.10
N SER A 6 -2.26 4.87 8.46
CA SER A 6 -1.56 3.80 9.16
C SER A 6 -0.87 2.90 8.14
N PHE A 7 0.31 2.37 8.42
CA PHE A 7 0.98 1.44 7.50
C PHE A 7 1.76 0.34 8.21
N LEU A 8 1.99 -0.76 7.49
CA LEU A 8 2.83 -1.87 7.93
C LEU A 8 4.29 -1.61 7.54
N ASN A 9 5.18 -1.51 8.52
CA ASN A 9 6.59 -1.26 8.28
C ASN A 9 7.34 -2.55 7.83
N LYS A 10 8.64 -2.42 7.54
CA LYS A 10 9.51 -3.53 7.12
C LYS A 10 9.63 -4.68 8.14
N ASN A 11 9.31 -4.44 9.41
CA ASN A 11 9.33 -5.42 10.48
C ASN A 11 7.94 -6.05 10.73
N PHE A 12 6.95 -5.75 9.88
CA PHE A 12 5.56 -6.15 10.07
C PHE A 12 4.91 -5.56 11.33
N GLU A 13 5.37 -4.38 11.75
CA GLU A 13 4.76 -3.61 12.84
C GLU A 13 3.83 -2.55 12.25
N ILE A 14 2.72 -2.28 12.94
CA ILE A 14 1.76 -1.25 12.54
C ILE A 14 2.24 0.10 13.08
N VAL A 15 2.39 1.06 12.17
CA VAL A 15 2.53 2.48 12.50
C VAL A 15 1.14 3.11 12.34
N GLU A 16 0.49 3.50 13.45
CA GLU A 16 -0.89 4.01 13.41
C GLU A 16 -0.99 5.44 12.87
N GLU A 17 -0.06 6.29 13.28
CA GLU A 17 0.07 7.66 12.79
C GLU A 17 1.34 7.77 11.97
N GLY A 18 1.22 7.63 10.65
CA GLY A 18 2.36 7.74 9.76
C GLY A 18 2.06 8.52 8.50
N ASN A 19 3.12 8.81 7.76
CA ASN A 19 3.04 9.37 6.43
C ASN A 19 3.94 8.63 5.45
N ILE A 20 3.48 8.54 4.20
CA ILE A 20 4.20 7.89 3.09
C ILE A 20 4.41 8.93 2.00
N GLU A 21 5.66 9.14 1.60
CA GLU A 21 6.03 9.95 0.45
C GLU A 21 6.22 9.07 -0.79
N ILE A 22 5.55 9.44 -1.88
CA ILE A 22 5.58 8.72 -3.16
C ILE A 22 6.03 9.69 -4.26
N ASP A 23 7.03 9.28 -5.05
CA ASP A 23 7.41 9.97 -6.29
C ASP A 23 6.30 9.80 -7.34
N GLU A 24 5.70 10.91 -7.75
CA GLU A 24 4.59 10.91 -8.71
C GLU A 24 5.03 10.53 -10.13
N ASN A 25 6.32 10.64 -10.45
CA ASN A 25 6.82 10.32 -11.78
C ASN A 25 7.01 8.82 -11.99
N CYS A 26 7.38 8.08 -10.93
CA CYS A 26 7.70 6.64 -11.04
C CYS A 26 6.90 5.73 -10.11
N GLY A 27 6.10 6.29 -9.20
CA GLY A 27 5.27 5.53 -8.25
C GLY A 27 6.05 4.85 -7.13
N LYS A 28 7.35 5.16 -6.97
CA LYS A 28 8.16 4.61 -5.87
C LYS A 28 7.86 5.34 -4.57
N ILE A 29 7.83 4.56 -3.49
CA ILE A 29 7.89 5.12 -2.13
C ILE A 29 9.31 5.67 -1.92
N LEU A 30 9.40 6.92 -1.50
CA LEU A 30 10.65 7.60 -1.16
C LEU A 30 10.96 7.41 0.32
N GLU A 31 10.00 7.77 1.17
CA GLU A 31 10.13 7.74 2.63
C GLU A 31 8.82 7.27 3.28
N CYS A 32 8.96 6.70 4.48
CA CYS A 32 7.87 6.30 5.36
C CYS A 32 8.22 6.73 6.78
N ASP A 33 7.46 7.64 7.35
CA ASP A 33 7.76 8.25 8.65
C ASP A 33 6.58 8.16 9.62
N GLU A 34 6.88 8.37 10.90
CA GLU A 34 5.88 8.51 11.95
C GLU A 34 5.37 9.97 12.02
N GLY A 35 4.11 10.11 12.43
CA GLY A 35 3.39 11.37 12.52
C GLY A 35 2.71 11.78 11.20
N TYR A 36 1.69 12.63 11.34
CA TYR A 36 0.99 13.21 10.20
C TYR A 36 1.60 14.54 9.78
N VAL A 37 1.65 14.78 8.47
CA VAL A 37 2.12 16.05 7.88
C VAL A 37 0.97 16.91 7.39
N SER A 38 1.09 18.23 7.52
CA SER A 38 0.01 19.19 7.25
C SER A 38 -0.45 19.24 5.79
N ASN A 39 0.42 18.87 4.85
CA ASN A 39 0.18 18.86 3.41
C ASN A 39 -0.14 17.47 2.84
N GLY A 40 -0.24 16.44 3.69
CA GLY A 40 -0.54 15.06 3.27
C GLY A 40 -2.02 14.83 3.03
N LYS A 41 -2.35 14.02 2.01
CA LYS A 41 -3.74 13.56 1.78
C LYS A 41 -4.18 12.69 2.96
N ASN A 42 -5.40 12.90 3.44
CA ASN A 42 -5.91 12.25 4.64
C ASN A 42 -6.52 10.88 4.33
N PHE A 43 -5.87 9.81 4.79
CA PHE A 43 -6.34 8.42 4.76
C PHE A 43 -6.37 7.83 6.18
N LYS A 44 -6.68 8.65 7.19
CA LYS A 44 -6.93 8.17 8.56
C LYS A 44 -8.03 7.10 8.58
N GLY A 45 -7.80 6.04 9.35
CA GLY A 45 -8.69 4.88 9.41
C GLY A 45 -8.44 3.82 8.35
N PHE A 46 -7.48 4.03 7.44
CA PHE A 46 -7.02 3.01 6.49
C PHE A 46 -5.63 2.51 6.87
N LEU A 47 -5.41 1.21 6.65
CA LEU A 47 -4.12 0.56 6.79
C LEU A 47 -3.52 0.28 5.41
N VAL A 48 -2.37 0.86 5.12
CA VAL A 48 -1.56 0.55 3.94
C VAL A 48 -0.67 -0.64 4.24
N ILE A 49 -0.76 -1.66 3.39
CA ILE A 49 0.11 -2.84 3.45
C ILE A 49 0.82 -3.01 2.11
N PRO A 50 2.01 -3.64 2.09
CA PRO A 50 2.56 -4.15 0.84
C PRO A 50 1.54 -5.04 0.12
N SER A 51 1.35 -4.82 -1.17
CA SER A 51 0.47 -5.65 -1.98
C SER A 51 0.91 -7.11 -1.93
N LEU A 52 -0.06 -8.02 -1.88
CA LEU A 52 0.22 -9.45 -1.95
C LEU A 52 0.77 -9.81 -3.33
N ILE A 53 1.91 -10.49 -3.36
CA ILE A 53 2.48 -11.04 -4.59
C ILE A 53 1.90 -12.44 -4.78
N ASN A 54 1.19 -12.63 -5.89
CA ASN A 54 0.74 -13.94 -6.29
C ASN A 54 1.89 -14.68 -7.00
N ALA A 55 2.53 -15.61 -6.28
CA ALA A 55 3.72 -16.31 -6.76
C ALA A 55 3.43 -17.37 -7.83
N HIS A 56 2.18 -17.82 -7.94
CA HIS A 56 1.81 -18.89 -8.86
C HIS A 56 0.34 -18.78 -9.25
N THR A 57 0.08 -18.44 -10.52
CA THR A 57 -1.28 -18.37 -11.07
C THR A 57 -1.32 -18.93 -12.47
N HIS A 58 -2.36 -19.71 -12.74
CA HIS A 58 -2.75 -20.11 -14.09
C HIS A 58 -3.82 -19.14 -14.58
N ILE A 59 -3.44 -18.18 -15.43
CA ILE A 59 -4.36 -17.14 -15.90
C ILE A 59 -5.47 -17.73 -16.79
N GLY A 60 -5.14 -18.74 -17.61
CA GLY A 60 -6.08 -19.38 -18.54
C GLY A 60 -7.15 -20.27 -17.89
N ASP A 61 -6.85 -20.83 -16.72
CA ASP A 61 -7.77 -21.76 -16.03
C ASP A 61 -9.01 -21.05 -15.49
N SER A 62 -8.90 -19.75 -15.21
CA SER A 62 -10.04 -18.93 -14.77
C SER A 62 -11.16 -18.90 -15.82
N TYR A 63 -10.84 -18.98 -17.11
CA TYR A 63 -11.84 -19.02 -18.19
C TYR A 63 -12.69 -20.30 -18.14
N ALA A 64 -12.10 -21.41 -17.71
CA ALA A 64 -12.79 -22.70 -17.61
C ALA A 64 -13.63 -22.84 -16.33
N LYS A 65 -13.46 -21.95 -15.34
CA LYS A 65 -14.23 -22.01 -14.08
C LYS A 65 -15.69 -21.59 -14.24
N ASP A 66 -15.99 -20.74 -15.22
CA ASP A 66 -17.35 -20.26 -15.51
C ASP A 66 -17.99 -20.98 -16.73
N ALA A 67 -17.29 -21.97 -17.32
CA ALA A 67 -17.81 -22.75 -18.42
C ALA A 67 -18.73 -23.86 -17.88
N VAL A 68 -20.04 -23.59 -17.91
CA VAL A 68 -21.12 -24.56 -17.68
C VAL A 68 -21.41 -25.33 -18.97
#